data_AF-A0A835ZCB9-F1
#
_entry.id   AF-A0A835ZCB9-F1
#
_cell.length_a   1.000
_cell.length_b   1.000
_cell.length_c   1.000
_cell.angle_alpha   90.00
_cell.angle_beta   90.00
_cell.angle_gamma   90.00
#
_symmetry.space_group_name_H-M   'P 1'
#
loop_
_entity.id
_entity.type
_entity.pdbx_description
1 polymer ?
#
loop_
_entity_poly.entity_id
_entity_poly.type
_entity_poly.pdbx_seq_one_letter_code
_entity_poly.pdbx_strand_id
1 'polypeptide(L)'
;CTIGRHNSYGLNHIAHLAQSLFPCWSLFLQNMGRERVVLLLDGLSVSDAWGIALLEAMGARLVTAPTDLCGPGHGLVAFPGNGKMWFDGADDANLLRDEVLRRAPNGTVVAEECDEQGCPLRVGILDRAPGVGRHLYYVEAMRAAILQRPREQRAAQLTTVDMAVFDGWSLAQQAAWAARHDVIISPHGNQLTNVAFARRCAVVLELFPPNYIVPDFFTSLALDAGAVSFYLHVLPSQNESTRRGRARERSKQLYYTAEHIMRVWDDMLAARDKCL
;
A
#
# COMPACT_ATOMS: atom_id res chain seq x y z
N CYS A 1 -0.06 20.19 -9.96
CA CYS A 1 -1.11 19.42 -9.28
C CYS A 1 -1.62 20.26 -8.12
N THR A 2 -2.93 20.42 -7.98
CA THR A 2 -3.52 21.28 -6.94
C THR A 2 -4.36 20.46 -5.97
N ILE A 3 -4.10 20.61 -4.68
CA ILE A 3 -4.77 19.88 -3.60
C ILE A 3 -5.38 20.90 -2.64
N GLY A 4 -6.69 20.87 -2.47
CA GLY A 4 -7.48 21.68 -1.54
C GLY A 4 -8.46 20.82 -0.74
N ARG A 5 -9.23 21.44 0.15
CA ARG A 5 -10.21 20.72 1.00
C ARG A 5 -11.38 20.15 0.21
N HIS A 6 -11.72 20.77 -0.92
CA HIS A 6 -12.82 20.34 -1.78
C HIS A 6 -12.47 19.09 -2.61
N ASN A 7 -11.19 18.74 -2.71
CA ASN A 7 -10.69 17.65 -3.56
C ASN A 7 -9.71 16.73 -2.81
N SER A 8 -9.74 16.70 -1.48
CA SER A 8 -8.95 15.77 -0.66
C SER A 8 -9.71 15.35 0.59
N TYR A 9 -9.37 14.18 1.15
CA TYR A 9 -9.91 13.70 2.42
C TYR A 9 -9.09 14.17 3.64
N GLY A 10 -8.31 15.25 3.46
CA GLY A 10 -7.32 15.74 4.42
C GLY A 10 -5.97 15.03 4.30
N LEU A 11 -4.91 15.67 4.79
CA LEU A 11 -3.52 15.20 4.65
C LEU A 11 -2.92 14.67 5.96
N ASN A 12 -3.75 14.46 6.98
CA ASN A 12 -3.30 14.09 8.34
C ASN A 12 -3.01 12.59 8.49
N HIS A 13 -3.33 11.78 7.49
CA HIS A 13 -3.13 10.34 7.48
C HIS A 13 -2.48 9.94 6.17
N ILE A 14 -1.44 9.10 6.26
CA ILE A 14 -0.64 8.63 5.10
C ILE A 14 -1.54 8.13 3.96
N ALA A 15 -2.58 7.35 4.27
CA ALA A 15 -3.49 6.83 3.25
C ALA A 15 -4.25 7.93 2.47
N HIS A 16 -4.75 8.96 3.15
CA HIS A 16 -5.46 10.06 2.49
C HIS A 16 -4.50 11.04 1.79
N LEU A 17 -3.30 11.20 2.34
CA LEU A 17 -2.23 11.94 1.68
C LEU A 17 -1.85 11.26 0.35
N ALA A 18 -1.60 9.95 0.38
CA ALA A 18 -1.31 9.17 -0.81
C ALA A 18 -2.45 9.19 -1.84
N GLN A 19 -3.71 9.11 -1.39
CA GLN A 19 -4.88 9.25 -2.26
C GLN A 19 -4.92 10.60 -2.99
N SER A 20 -4.30 11.63 -2.41
CA SER A 20 -4.19 12.96 -3.02
C SER A 20 -2.92 13.11 -3.88
N LEU A 21 -1.82 12.43 -3.53
CA LEU A 21 -0.53 12.55 -4.22
C LEU A 21 -0.34 11.58 -5.40
N PHE A 22 -0.88 10.36 -5.35
CA PHE A 22 -0.72 9.39 -6.45
C PHE A 22 -1.36 9.85 -7.78
N PRO A 23 -2.53 10.53 -7.79
CA PRO A 23 -3.02 11.18 -9.01
C PRO A 23 -2.08 12.29 -9.52
N CYS A 24 -1.42 13.03 -8.62
CA CYS A 24 -0.41 14.01 -9.03
C CYS A 24 0.78 13.33 -9.73
N TRP A 25 1.19 12.15 -9.28
CA TRP A 25 2.25 11.39 -9.94
C TRP A 25 1.88 11.03 -11.38
N SER A 26 0.68 10.49 -11.56
CA SER A 26 0.11 10.16 -12.87
C SER A 26 0.10 11.39 -13.80
N LEU A 27 -0.35 12.54 -13.27
CA LEU A 27 -0.31 13.81 -13.99
C LEU A 27 1.12 14.23 -14.40
N PHE A 28 2.11 14.02 -13.53
CA PHE A 28 3.51 14.34 -13.82
C PHE A 28 4.11 13.44 -14.90
N LEU A 29 3.72 12.16 -14.95
CA LEU A 29 4.10 11.23 -16.01
C LEU A 29 3.47 11.61 -17.36
N GLN A 30 2.23 12.08 -17.37
CA GLN A 30 1.58 12.55 -18.61
C GLN A 30 2.18 13.87 -19.14
N ASN A 31 2.93 14.61 -18.31
CA ASN A 31 3.48 15.93 -18.62
C ASN A 31 5.00 15.97 -18.43
N MET A 32 5.71 14.93 -18.91
CA MET A 32 7.17 14.88 -18.83
C MET A 32 7.83 16.13 -19.42
N GLY A 33 8.93 16.56 -18.79
CA GLY A 33 9.68 17.75 -19.18
C GLY A 33 9.17 19.08 -18.59
N ARG A 34 8.02 19.07 -17.89
CA ARG A 34 7.54 20.23 -17.11
C ARG A 34 8.02 20.19 -15.67
N GLU A 35 8.10 21.35 -15.04
CA GLU A 35 8.32 21.45 -13.59
C GLU A 35 7.18 20.74 -12.85
N ARG A 36 7.53 19.89 -11.89
CA ARG A 36 6.58 19.16 -11.05
C ARG A 36 6.29 19.97 -9.80
N VAL A 37 5.08 20.52 -9.70
CA VAL A 37 4.66 21.34 -8.57
C VAL A 37 3.39 20.77 -7.95
N VAL A 38 3.39 20.62 -6.63
CA VAL A 38 2.20 20.36 -5.82
C VAL A 38 1.82 21.64 -5.09
N LEU A 39 0.67 22.21 -5.45
CA LEU A 39 0.12 23.40 -4.82
C LEU A 39 -0.91 22.98 -3.77
N LEU A 40 -0.66 23.35 -2.51
CA LEU A 40 -1.60 23.13 -1.40
C LEU A 40 -2.43 24.39 -1.17
N LEU A 41 -3.76 24.22 -1.16
CA LEU A 41 -4.74 25.27 -0.89
C LEU A 41 -5.36 25.10 0.50
N ASP A 42 -6.18 26.07 0.92
CA ASP A 42 -7.06 25.96 2.10
C ASP A 42 -6.34 25.68 3.44
N GLY A 43 -5.09 26.15 3.54
CA GLY A 43 -4.22 25.94 4.70
C GLY A 43 -3.79 24.49 4.90
N LEU A 44 -3.89 23.65 3.86
CA LEU A 44 -3.35 22.30 3.90
C LEU A 44 -1.82 22.34 3.97
N SER A 45 -1.25 21.38 4.69
CA SER A 45 0.20 21.17 4.79
C SER A 45 0.50 19.68 4.74
N VAL A 46 1.71 19.35 4.28
CA VAL A 46 2.31 18.02 4.39
C VAL A 46 3.47 18.16 5.36
N SER A 47 3.35 17.52 6.52
CA SER A 47 4.35 17.62 7.59
C SER A 47 4.90 16.27 8.04
N ASP A 48 4.30 15.16 7.60
CA ASP A 48 4.81 13.83 7.92
C ASP A 48 6.00 13.48 7.02
N ALA A 49 6.98 12.78 7.60
CA ALA A 49 8.21 12.42 6.91
C ALA A 49 7.98 11.52 5.69
N TRP A 50 6.94 10.67 5.73
CA TRP A 50 6.58 9.80 4.61
C TRP A 50 6.11 10.63 3.40
N GLY A 51 5.22 11.59 3.64
CA GLY A 51 4.71 12.52 2.63
C GLY A 51 5.78 13.41 2.01
N ILE A 52 6.67 13.96 2.84
CA ILE A 52 7.81 14.77 2.37
C ILE A 52 8.73 13.92 1.50
N ALA A 53 9.12 12.73 1.96
CA ALA A 53 9.95 11.82 1.18
C ALA A 53 9.30 11.39 -0.14
N LEU A 54 7.96 11.24 -0.17
CA LEU A 54 7.24 10.91 -1.39
C LEU A 54 7.29 12.06 -2.40
N LEU A 55 7.06 13.30 -1.96
CA LEU A 55 7.17 14.48 -2.82
C LEU A 55 8.59 14.63 -3.39
N GLU A 56 9.61 14.42 -2.55
CA GLU A 56 11.01 14.40 -2.98
C GLU A 56 11.28 13.30 -4.01
N ALA A 57 10.73 12.10 -3.80
CA ALA A 57 10.86 10.99 -4.73
C ALA A 57 10.21 11.30 -6.08
N MET A 58 9.02 11.91 -6.06
CA MET A 58 8.33 12.40 -7.25
C MET A 58 9.09 13.55 -7.96
N GLY A 59 10.14 14.10 -7.34
CA GLY A 59 10.84 15.28 -7.83
C GLY A 59 9.95 16.51 -7.85
N ALA A 60 8.97 16.57 -6.95
CA ALA A 60 7.94 17.60 -6.91
C ALA A 60 8.29 18.66 -5.86
N ARG A 61 8.18 19.93 -6.25
CA ARG A 61 8.29 21.05 -5.32
C ARG A 61 6.93 21.31 -4.67
N LEU A 62 6.91 21.41 -3.35
CA LEU A 62 5.73 21.78 -2.59
C LEU A 62 5.60 23.30 -2.54
N VAL A 63 4.40 23.82 -2.84
CA VAL A 63 4.10 25.25 -2.74
C VAL A 63 2.87 25.47 -1.89
N THR A 64 3.03 26.33 -0.88
CA THR A 64 1.96 26.86 -0.03
C THR A 64 1.89 28.36 -0.29
N ALA A 65 1.09 28.80 -1.26
CA ALA A 65 1.04 30.22 -1.61
C ALA A 65 -0.38 30.63 -2.03
N PRO A 66 -0.78 31.88 -1.71
CA PRO A 66 -2.09 32.41 -2.08
C PRO A 66 -2.18 32.46 -3.61
N THR A 67 -3.35 32.11 -4.13
CA THR A 67 -4.00 32.33 -5.46
C THR A 67 -3.24 32.79 -6.71
N ASP A 68 -2.05 33.38 -6.62
CA ASP A 68 -1.37 34.12 -7.68
C ASP A 68 -0.57 33.23 -8.64
N LEU A 69 -0.30 31.97 -8.26
CA LEU A 69 0.19 30.96 -9.21
C LEU A 69 -0.94 30.42 -10.13
N CYS A 70 -2.20 30.73 -9.81
CA CYS A 70 -3.36 30.32 -10.58
C CYS A 70 -3.92 31.51 -11.36
N GLY A 71 -3.13 32.05 -12.30
CA GLY A 71 -3.72 32.80 -13.41
C GLY A 71 -4.78 31.92 -14.12
N PRO A 72 -5.89 32.49 -14.61
CA PRO A 72 -6.93 31.71 -15.28
C PRO A 72 -6.32 31.01 -16.51
N GLY A 73 -6.08 29.70 -16.40
CA GLY A 73 -5.61 28.86 -17.51
C GLY A 73 -4.33 28.03 -17.31
N HIS A 74 -3.62 28.12 -16.17
CA HIS A 74 -2.31 27.44 -16.03
C HIS A 74 -2.25 26.25 -15.04
N GLY A 75 -3.36 25.86 -14.42
CA GLY A 75 -3.40 24.71 -13.52
C GLY A 75 -4.12 23.50 -14.13
N LEU A 76 -3.42 22.39 -14.32
CA LEU A 76 -4.08 21.08 -14.43
C LEU A 76 -4.50 20.65 -13.02
N VAL A 77 -5.82 20.64 -12.80
CA VAL A 77 -6.41 20.06 -11.59
C VAL A 77 -6.44 18.55 -11.80
N ALA A 78 -5.53 17.83 -11.15
CA ALA A 78 -5.75 16.40 -10.97
C ALA A 78 -6.98 16.27 -10.06
N PHE A 79 -8.03 15.64 -10.57
CA PHE A 79 -9.11 15.23 -9.68
C PHE A 79 -8.51 14.20 -8.70
N PRO A 80 -8.84 14.27 -7.41
CA PRO A 80 -8.58 13.16 -6.52
C PRO A 80 -9.17 11.92 -7.18
N GLY A 81 -8.43 10.83 -7.15
CA GLY A 81 -8.95 9.54 -7.54
C GLY A 81 -10.37 9.37 -6.99
N ASN A 82 -11.31 8.92 -7.81
CA ASN A 82 -12.75 8.85 -7.51
C ASN A 82 -13.11 7.84 -6.38
N GLY A 83 -12.15 7.51 -5.52
CA GLY A 83 -12.21 6.46 -4.51
C GLY A 83 -11.98 5.06 -5.07
N LYS A 84 -11.96 4.88 -6.39
CA LYS A 84 -11.78 3.58 -7.06
C LYS A 84 -10.46 3.43 -7.80
N MET A 85 -9.76 4.53 -8.06
CA MET A 85 -8.43 4.54 -8.67
C MET A 85 -7.56 5.51 -7.89
N TRP A 86 -6.33 5.13 -7.65
CA TRP A 86 -5.26 5.90 -7.02
C TRP A 86 -4.29 6.46 -8.05
N PHE A 87 -4.17 5.80 -9.19
CA PHE A 87 -3.35 6.20 -10.34
C PHE A 87 -4.20 6.27 -11.61
N ASP A 88 -3.81 7.11 -12.58
CA ASP A 88 -4.53 7.21 -13.87
C ASP A 88 -4.03 6.19 -14.90
N GLY A 89 -2.72 5.89 -14.91
CA GLY A 89 -2.09 4.92 -15.79
C GLY A 89 -1.85 3.57 -15.12
N ALA A 90 -1.99 2.49 -15.89
CA ALA A 90 -1.83 1.11 -15.42
C ALA A 90 -0.39 0.74 -14.96
N ASP A 91 0.61 1.55 -15.33
CA ASP A 91 2.01 1.36 -14.93
C ASP A 91 2.52 2.46 -13.98
N ASP A 92 1.70 3.45 -13.64
CA ASP A 92 2.14 4.64 -12.90
C ASP A 92 2.63 4.27 -11.49
N ALA A 93 1.95 3.32 -10.82
CA ALA A 93 2.37 2.80 -9.51
C ALA A 93 3.76 2.13 -9.57
N ASN A 94 4.02 1.34 -10.63
CA ASN A 94 5.31 0.68 -10.85
C ASN A 94 6.42 1.72 -11.11
N LEU A 95 6.14 2.73 -11.93
CA LEU A 95 7.08 3.82 -12.18
C LEU A 95 7.36 4.64 -10.91
N LEU A 96 6.35 4.85 -10.06
CA LEU A 96 6.55 5.52 -8.77
C LEU A 96 7.44 4.69 -7.84
N ARG A 97 7.16 3.39 -7.71
CA ARG A 97 7.99 2.46 -6.94
C ARG A 97 9.44 2.54 -7.38
N ASP A 98 9.68 2.40 -8.69
CA ASP A 98 11.03 2.37 -9.24
C ASP A 98 11.76 3.70 -8.98
N GLU A 99 11.05 4.83 -9.08
CA GLU A 99 11.62 6.14 -8.76
C GLU A 99 11.95 6.31 -7.26
N VAL A 100 11.09 5.83 -6.36
CA VAL A 100 11.34 5.81 -4.91
C VAL A 100 12.58 4.96 -4.59
N LEU A 101 12.68 3.76 -5.17
CA LEU A 101 13.81 2.85 -4.94
C LEU A 101 15.11 3.38 -5.54
N ARG A 102 15.05 3.98 -6.73
CA ARG A 102 16.21 4.59 -7.41
C ARG A 102 16.83 5.73 -6.60
N ARG A 103 16.02 6.48 -5.87
CA ARG A 103 16.47 7.60 -5.02
C ARG A 103 16.88 7.19 -3.61
N ALA A 104 16.75 5.91 -3.25
CA ALA A 104 17.17 5.43 -1.94
C ALA A 104 18.69 5.69 -1.72
N PRO A 105 19.12 6.20 -0.56
CA PRO A 105 20.52 6.59 -0.30
C PRO A 105 21.57 5.49 -0.53
N ASN A 106 21.16 4.22 -0.46
CA ASN A 106 22.03 3.06 -0.62
C ASN A 106 21.70 2.21 -1.85
N GLY A 107 20.94 2.77 -2.80
CA GLY A 107 20.47 2.07 -3.99
C GLY A 107 19.91 0.71 -3.62
N THR A 108 18.83 0.68 -2.81
CA THR A 108 18.24 -0.56 -2.28
C THR A 108 17.78 -1.45 -3.43
N VAL A 109 18.72 -2.23 -3.98
CA VAL A 109 18.43 -3.17 -5.04
C VAL A 109 17.63 -4.28 -4.39
N VAL A 110 16.38 -4.41 -4.80
CA VAL A 110 15.62 -5.62 -4.57
C VAL A 110 16.18 -6.66 -5.54
N ALA A 111 17.38 -7.16 -5.26
CA ALA A 111 17.97 -8.21 -6.08
C ALA A 111 17.07 -9.44 -5.92
N GLU A 112 16.49 -9.89 -7.02
CA GLU A 112 15.89 -11.21 -7.08
C GLU A 112 17.02 -12.23 -7.10
N GLU A 113 17.40 -12.72 -5.91
CA GLU A 113 18.24 -13.91 -5.81
C GLU A 113 17.36 -15.13 -6.15
N CYS A 114 17.18 -15.34 -7.45
CA CYS A 114 16.67 -16.60 -7.98
C CYS A 114 17.88 -17.44 -8.37
N ASP A 115 17.89 -18.72 -7.98
CA ASP A 115 18.93 -19.66 -8.38
C ASP A 115 18.40 -20.62 -9.45
N GLU A 116 19.20 -21.63 -9.80
CA GLU A 116 18.82 -22.67 -10.76
C GLU A 116 17.59 -23.48 -10.33
N GLN A 117 17.20 -23.42 -9.05
CA GLN A 117 16.04 -24.10 -8.47
C GLN A 117 14.79 -23.19 -8.43
N GLY A 118 14.92 -21.96 -8.91
CA GLY A 118 13.84 -20.97 -9.03
C GLY A 118 13.87 -19.90 -7.95
N CYS A 119 12.95 -18.95 -8.05
CA CYS A 119 12.83 -17.89 -7.05
C CYS A 119 12.09 -18.41 -5.80
N PRO A 120 12.57 -18.10 -4.59
CA PRO A 120 11.81 -18.39 -3.38
C PRO A 120 10.49 -17.62 -3.37
N LEU A 121 9.41 -18.24 -2.89
CA LEU A 121 8.17 -17.53 -2.59
C LEU A 121 8.41 -16.64 -1.35
N ARG A 122 8.40 -15.32 -1.53
CA ARG A 122 8.65 -14.36 -0.45
C ARG A 122 7.33 -13.87 0.11
N VAL A 123 7.05 -14.22 1.36
CA VAL A 123 5.84 -13.84 2.06
C VAL A 123 6.19 -12.78 3.10
N GLY A 124 5.60 -11.60 2.98
CA GLY A 124 5.75 -10.51 3.93
C GLY A 124 4.51 -10.40 4.81
N ILE A 125 4.67 -10.50 6.12
CA ILE A 125 3.61 -10.18 7.07
C ILE A 125 3.88 -8.78 7.64
N LEU A 126 3.09 -7.81 7.20
CA LEU A 126 3.16 -6.44 7.68
C LEU A 126 2.18 -6.27 8.83
N ASP A 127 2.71 -6.18 10.05
CA ASP A 127 1.92 -6.06 11.27
C ASP A 127 2.14 -4.68 11.93
N ARG A 128 1.49 -4.47 13.07
CA ARG A 128 1.65 -3.28 13.93
C ARG A 128 2.36 -3.69 15.21
N ALA A 129 3.03 -2.72 15.83
CA ALA A 129 3.69 -2.95 17.11
C ALA A 129 2.70 -3.52 18.16
N PRO A 130 3.14 -4.47 19.02
CA PRO A 130 2.32 -4.98 20.11
C PRO A 130 1.74 -3.86 20.98
N GLY A 131 0.49 -4.00 21.40
CA GLY A 131 -0.22 -2.98 22.18
C GLY A 131 -0.82 -1.83 21.35
N VAL A 132 -0.45 -1.70 20.08
CA VAL A 132 -1.16 -0.82 19.13
C VAL A 132 -2.37 -1.56 18.56
N GLY A 133 -3.50 -0.86 18.39
CA GLY A 133 -4.72 -1.49 17.86
C GLY A 133 -4.51 -2.09 16.46
N ARG A 134 -5.16 -3.23 16.17
CA ARG A 134 -5.04 -4.04 14.94
C ARG A 134 -3.74 -4.83 14.78
N HIS A 135 -2.99 -5.07 15.85
CA HIS A 135 -1.92 -6.07 15.85
C HIS A 135 -2.50 -7.49 15.64
N LEU A 136 -1.76 -8.33 14.90
CA LEU A 136 -2.08 -9.73 14.65
C LEU A 136 -1.67 -10.62 15.82
N TYR A 137 -2.64 -11.03 16.64
CA TYR A 137 -2.35 -11.74 17.89
C TYR A 137 -1.67 -13.11 17.68
N TYR A 138 -1.97 -13.82 16.60
CA TYR A 138 -1.43 -15.16 16.30
C TYR A 138 -0.41 -15.17 15.16
N VAL A 139 0.35 -14.08 14.97
CA VAL A 139 1.24 -13.91 13.81
C VAL A 139 2.33 -14.99 13.70
N GLU A 140 2.92 -15.43 14.82
CA GLU A 140 3.93 -16.49 14.78
C GLU A 140 3.35 -17.85 14.37
N ALA A 141 2.12 -18.16 14.81
CA ALA A 141 1.43 -19.37 14.38
C ALA A 141 1.06 -19.31 12.88
N MET A 142 0.66 -18.14 12.37
CA MET A 142 0.45 -17.91 10.93
C MET A 142 1.75 -18.13 10.14
N ARG A 143 2.86 -17.53 10.59
CA ARG A 143 4.19 -17.71 9.98
C ARG A 143 4.62 -19.17 9.94
N ALA A 144 4.49 -19.88 11.06
CA ALA A 144 4.84 -21.29 11.15
C ALA A 144 4.01 -22.14 10.17
N ALA A 145 2.71 -21.89 10.06
CA ALA A 145 1.84 -22.62 9.14
C ALA A 145 2.19 -22.38 7.66
N ILE A 146 2.55 -21.15 7.30
CA ILE A 146 3.01 -20.82 5.94
C ILE A 146 4.30 -21.57 5.61
N LEU A 147 5.27 -21.59 6.54
CA LEU A 147 6.55 -22.29 6.35
C LEU A 147 6.39 -23.82 6.30
N GLN A 148 5.42 -24.38 7.00
CA GLN A 148 5.16 -25.81 7.08
C GLN A 148 4.28 -26.36 5.94
N ARG A 149 3.70 -25.50 5.10
CA ARG A 149 2.78 -25.93 4.04
C ARG A 149 3.48 -26.91 3.08
N PRO A 150 2.98 -28.16 2.93
CA PRO A 150 3.59 -29.16 2.06
C PRO A 150 3.64 -28.68 0.60
N ARG A 151 4.79 -28.91 -0.03
CA ARG A 151 5.20 -28.36 -1.33
C ARG A 151 4.70 -29.16 -2.53
N GLU A 152 3.61 -29.89 -2.38
CA GLU A 152 3.25 -31.00 -3.29
C GLU A 152 2.94 -30.56 -4.74
N GLN A 153 2.73 -29.27 -4.99
CA GLN A 153 2.36 -28.75 -6.32
C GLN A 153 3.38 -27.82 -6.99
N ARG A 154 4.41 -27.34 -6.28
CA ARG A 154 5.49 -26.52 -6.87
C ARG A 154 6.83 -27.10 -6.46
N ALA A 155 7.63 -27.52 -7.45
CA ALA A 155 8.98 -28.04 -7.24
C ALA A 155 9.75 -27.14 -6.28
N ALA A 156 9.95 -27.63 -5.05
CA ALA A 156 10.91 -27.20 -4.03
C ALA A 156 11.20 -25.70 -3.81
N GLN A 157 10.41 -24.74 -4.30
CA GLN A 157 10.65 -23.31 -4.09
C GLN A 157 10.70 -23.02 -2.59
N LEU A 158 11.86 -22.55 -2.13
CA LEU A 158 12.03 -22.14 -0.75
C LEU A 158 10.99 -21.06 -0.44
N THR A 159 10.20 -21.25 0.62
CA THR A 159 9.31 -20.19 1.10
C THR A 159 10.05 -19.43 2.19
N THR A 160 10.14 -18.12 2.04
CA THR A 160 10.65 -17.23 3.09
C THR A 160 9.50 -16.44 3.66
N VAL A 161 9.48 -16.27 4.98
CA VAL A 161 8.49 -15.43 5.67
C VAL A 161 9.22 -14.37 6.47
N ASP A 162 9.03 -13.12 6.07
CA ASP A 162 9.53 -11.93 6.75
C ASP A 162 8.39 -11.22 7.49
N MET A 163 8.71 -10.64 8.64
CA MET A 163 7.75 -9.87 9.44
C MET A 163 8.26 -8.44 9.59
N ALA A 164 7.40 -7.47 9.33
CA ALA A 164 7.75 -6.06 9.43
C ALA A 164 6.75 -5.26 10.25
N VAL A 165 7.29 -4.25 10.93
CA VAL A 165 6.57 -3.14 11.54
C VAL A 165 7.26 -1.87 11.04
N PHE A 166 6.54 -1.00 10.34
CA PHE A 166 7.12 0.16 9.65
C PHE A 166 7.40 1.38 10.54
N ASP A 167 7.11 1.29 11.84
CA ASP A 167 7.43 2.37 12.78
C ASP A 167 8.94 2.68 12.73
N GLY A 168 9.28 3.93 12.39
CA GLY A 168 10.67 4.39 12.24
C GLY A 168 11.34 4.07 10.89
N TRP A 169 10.66 3.38 9.96
CA TRP A 169 11.21 3.10 8.64
C TRP A 169 11.03 4.30 7.70
N SER A 170 12.06 4.57 6.89
CA SER A 170 11.97 5.52 5.77
C SER A 170 11.03 5.03 4.67
N LEU A 171 10.54 5.94 3.83
CA LEU A 171 9.72 5.60 2.65
C LEU A 171 10.42 4.56 1.76
N ALA A 172 11.71 4.74 1.49
CA ALA A 172 12.48 3.81 0.65
C ALA A 172 12.56 2.40 1.26
N GLN A 173 12.71 2.27 2.58
CA GLN A 173 12.70 0.97 3.25
C GLN A 173 11.31 0.31 3.18
N GLN A 174 10.24 1.07 3.39
CA GLN A 174 8.87 0.56 3.27
C GLN A 174 8.55 0.12 1.83
N ALA A 175 8.95 0.92 0.83
CA ALA A 175 8.79 0.61 -0.59
C ALA A 175 9.61 -0.63 -1.00
N ALA A 176 10.86 -0.73 -0.57
CA ALA A 176 11.72 -1.89 -0.87
C ALA A 176 11.16 -3.18 -0.26
N TRP A 177 10.59 -3.08 0.95
CA TRP A 177 9.91 -4.19 1.56
C TRP A 177 8.65 -4.58 0.81
N ALA A 178 7.80 -3.65 0.38
CA ALA A 178 6.62 -4.01 -0.41
C ALA A 178 7.02 -4.63 -1.77
N ALA A 179 8.03 -4.08 -2.43
CA ALA A 179 8.49 -4.51 -3.76
C ALA A 179 9.09 -5.93 -3.79
N ARG A 180 9.70 -6.38 -2.68
CA ARG A 180 10.38 -7.68 -2.62
C ARG A 180 9.46 -8.87 -2.37
N HIS A 181 8.21 -8.67 -1.93
CA HIS A 181 7.34 -9.76 -1.53
C HIS A 181 6.39 -10.19 -2.66
N ASP A 182 6.19 -11.50 -2.76
CA ASP A 182 5.25 -12.15 -3.68
C ASP A 182 3.85 -12.25 -3.06
N VAL A 183 3.77 -12.32 -1.74
CA VAL A 183 2.53 -12.30 -0.96
C VAL A 183 2.73 -11.33 0.21
N ILE A 184 1.83 -10.36 0.38
CA ILE A 184 1.80 -9.41 1.49
C ILE A 184 0.53 -9.66 2.29
N ILE A 185 0.67 -9.98 3.58
CA ILE A 185 -0.45 -10.15 4.51
C ILE A 185 -0.40 -8.98 5.50
N SER A 186 -1.49 -8.24 5.66
CA SER A 186 -1.51 -7.12 6.60
C SER A 186 -2.89 -6.84 7.20
N PRO A 187 -2.98 -6.37 8.46
CA PRO A 187 -4.19 -5.73 8.97
C PRO A 187 -4.63 -4.58 8.07
N HIS A 188 -5.94 -4.37 7.92
CA HIS A 188 -6.45 -3.14 7.33
C HIS A 188 -5.91 -1.91 8.08
N GLY A 189 -5.18 -1.02 7.42
CA GLY A 189 -4.67 0.21 8.02
C GLY A 189 -3.71 0.99 7.15
N ASN A 190 -3.28 2.15 7.65
CA ASN A 190 -2.45 3.09 6.89
C ASN A 190 -1.17 2.48 6.32
N GLN A 191 -0.63 1.44 6.95
CA GLN A 191 0.57 0.76 6.47
C GLN A 191 0.36 0.07 5.10
N LEU A 192 -0.87 -0.31 4.75
CA LEU A 192 -1.24 -0.81 3.43
C LEU A 192 -1.14 0.24 2.32
N THR A 193 -0.94 1.52 2.63
CA THR A 193 -0.62 2.52 1.59
C THR A 193 0.64 2.14 0.81
N ASN A 194 1.55 1.39 1.43
CA ASN A 194 2.77 0.93 0.77
C ASN A 194 2.55 -0.19 -0.24
N VAL A 195 1.34 -0.76 -0.38
CA VAL A 195 1.05 -1.72 -1.47
C VAL A 195 1.11 -1.07 -2.85
N ALA A 196 1.06 0.27 -2.90
CA ALA A 196 1.42 1.05 -4.09
C ALA A 196 2.81 0.68 -4.66
N PHE A 197 3.70 0.19 -3.80
CA PHE A 197 5.06 -0.20 -4.13
C PHE A 197 5.24 -1.71 -4.26
N ALA A 198 4.15 -2.48 -4.23
CA ALA A 198 4.22 -3.91 -4.48
C ALA A 198 4.75 -4.18 -5.90
N ARG A 199 5.32 -5.37 -6.10
CA ARG A 199 5.61 -5.86 -7.44
C ARG A 199 4.31 -6.22 -8.16
N ARG A 200 4.31 -6.15 -9.50
CA ARG A 200 3.22 -6.71 -10.30
C ARG A 200 3.01 -8.18 -9.94
N CYS A 201 1.75 -8.59 -9.94
CA CYS A 201 1.32 -9.93 -9.57
C CYS A 201 1.68 -10.38 -8.16
N ALA A 202 2.10 -9.47 -7.27
CA ALA A 202 2.07 -9.77 -5.84
C ALA A 202 0.64 -10.09 -5.41
N VAL A 203 0.47 -10.94 -4.41
CA VAL A 203 -0.82 -11.09 -3.71
C VAL A 203 -0.83 -10.16 -2.52
N VAL A 204 -1.93 -9.43 -2.32
CA VAL A 204 -2.18 -8.67 -1.10
C VAL A 204 -3.37 -9.29 -0.38
N LEU A 205 -3.16 -9.78 0.84
CA LEU A 205 -4.20 -10.27 1.73
C LEU A 205 -4.47 -9.26 2.84
N GLU A 206 -5.59 -8.55 2.72
CA GLU A 206 -6.03 -7.58 3.72
C GLU A 206 -6.89 -8.22 4.81
N LEU A 207 -6.50 -8.04 6.07
CA LEU A 207 -7.18 -8.62 7.23
C LEU A 207 -8.01 -7.56 7.95
N PHE A 208 -9.33 -7.69 7.90
CA PHE A 208 -10.23 -6.70 8.49
C PHE A 208 -10.54 -6.99 9.97
N PRO A 209 -10.65 -5.96 10.83
CA PRO A 209 -11.22 -6.12 12.16
C PRO A 209 -12.66 -6.63 12.13
N PRO A 210 -13.12 -7.34 13.18
CA PRO A 210 -14.52 -7.71 13.32
C PRO A 210 -15.43 -6.49 13.17
N ASN A 211 -16.55 -6.66 12.45
CA ASN A 211 -17.54 -5.60 12.18
C ASN A 211 -17.03 -4.33 11.48
N TYR A 212 -15.86 -4.37 10.83
CA TYR A 212 -15.32 -3.26 10.06
C TYR A 212 -14.76 -3.76 8.73
N ILE A 213 -15.51 -3.61 7.65
CA ILE A 213 -15.06 -3.97 6.29
C ILE A 213 -15.19 -2.78 5.35
N VAL A 214 -14.11 -2.48 4.62
CA VAL A 214 -14.04 -1.43 3.58
C VAL A 214 -13.21 -1.99 2.42
N PRO A 215 -13.76 -2.97 1.68
CA PRO A 215 -12.95 -3.84 0.83
C PRO A 215 -12.31 -3.07 -0.33
N ASP A 216 -12.98 -2.06 -0.87
CA ASP A 216 -12.54 -1.39 -2.10
C ASP A 216 -11.34 -0.44 -1.91
N PHE A 217 -11.04 -0.02 -0.68
CA PHE A 217 -10.10 1.10 -0.47
C PHE A 217 -8.64 0.76 -0.78
N PHE A 218 -8.08 -0.26 -0.12
CA PHE A 218 -6.74 -0.75 -0.43
C PHE A 218 -6.73 -1.82 -1.51
N THR A 219 -7.86 -2.50 -1.75
CA THR A 219 -8.01 -3.37 -2.93
C THR A 219 -7.79 -2.59 -4.22
N SER A 220 -8.39 -1.42 -4.39
CA SER A 220 -8.15 -0.63 -5.60
C SER A 220 -6.69 -0.21 -5.73
N LEU A 221 -6.03 0.12 -4.62
CA LEU A 221 -4.61 0.47 -4.63
C LEU A 221 -3.73 -0.72 -5.05
N ALA A 222 -4.02 -1.91 -4.53
CA ALA A 222 -3.32 -3.13 -4.93
C ALA A 222 -3.52 -3.42 -6.42
N LEU A 223 -4.75 -3.28 -6.93
CA LEU A 223 -5.05 -3.46 -8.35
C LEU A 223 -4.29 -2.45 -9.23
N ASP A 224 -4.21 -1.17 -8.82
CA ASP A 224 -3.44 -0.15 -9.55
C ASP A 224 -1.93 -0.40 -9.52
N ALA A 225 -1.42 -1.04 -8.47
CA ALA A 225 -0.04 -1.54 -8.42
C ALA A 225 0.19 -2.75 -9.36
N GLY A 226 -0.87 -3.29 -9.98
CA GLY A 226 -0.84 -4.51 -10.77
C GLY A 226 -0.76 -5.77 -9.92
N ALA A 227 -1.10 -5.70 -8.63
CA ALA A 227 -1.17 -6.82 -7.72
C ALA A 227 -2.57 -7.50 -7.76
N VAL A 228 -2.66 -8.67 -7.16
CA VAL A 228 -3.90 -9.41 -6.95
C VAL A 228 -4.36 -9.19 -5.51
N SER A 229 -5.60 -8.78 -5.30
CA SER A 229 -6.13 -8.47 -3.96
C SER A 229 -7.06 -9.57 -3.44
N PHE A 230 -6.90 -9.90 -2.17
CA PHE A 230 -7.79 -10.72 -1.37
C PHE A 230 -8.07 -10.01 -0.04
N TYR A 231 -9.18 -10.31 0.58
CA TYR A 231 -9.44 -9.88 1.95
C TYR A 231 -10.08 -10.99 2.78
N LEU A 232 -9.84 -10.93 4.09
CA LEU A 232 -10.55 -11.76 5.06
C LEU A 232 -11.24 -10.90 6.11
N HIS A 233 -12.37 -11.42 6.58
CA HIS A 233 -13.18 -10.86 7.65
C HIS A 233 -13.72 -12.02 8.50
N VAL A 234 -13.69 -11.89 9.84
CA VAL A 234 -14.22 -12.90 10.77
C VAL A 234 -15.45 -12.32 11.46
N LEU A 235 -16.53 -13.11 11.53
CA LEU A 235 -17.86 -12.85 12.14
C LEU A 235 -18.89 -12.19 11.20
N PRO A 236 -20.21 -12.40 11.43
CA PRO A 236 -21.24 -11.78 10.60
C PRO A 236 -21.07 -10.26 10.58
N SER A 237 -21.05 -9.68 9.37
CA SER A 237 -20.87 -8.25 9.17
C SER A 237 -22.09 -7.46 9.65
N GLN A 238 -22.22 -7.23 10.95
CA GLN A 238 -23.02 -6.11 11.42
C GLN A 238 -22.16 -4.86 11.32
N ASN A 239 -22.08 -4.30 10.11
CA ASN A 239 -21.37 -3.05 9.90
C ASN A 239 -22.01 -1.98 10.78
N GLU A 240 -21.26 -1.56 11.79
CA GLU A 240 -21.66 -0.51 12.70
C GLU A 240 -21.87 0.78 11.89
N SER A 241 -23.09 1.33 11.92
CA SER A 241 -23.46 2.47 11.07
C SER A 241 -22.89 3.79 11.58
N THR A 242 -22.60 3.87 12.88
CA THR A 242 -22.13 5.10 13.52
C THR A 242 -20.64 5.32 13.28
N ARG A 243 -20.22 6.56 13.01
CA ARG A 243 -18.78 6.91 12.88
C ARG A 243 -17.97 6.50 14.12
N ARG A 244 -18.54 6.70 15.31
CA ARG A 244 -17.90 6.38 16.59
C ARG A 244 -17.75 4.87 16.78
N GLY A 245 -18.79 4.11 16.44
CA GLY A 245 -18.75 2.66 16.50
C GLY A 245 -17.78 2.08 15.48
N ARG A 246 -17.77 2.53 14.21
CA ARG A 246 -16.73 2.16 13.24
C ARG A 246 -15.32 2.47 13.75
N ALA A 247 -15.14 3.62 14.40
CA ALA A 247 -13.86 4.00 14.98
C ALA A 247 -13.40 3.11 16.13
N ARG A 248 -14.33 2.50 16.87
CA ARG A 248 -14.07 1.51 17.92
C ARG A 248 -13.78 0.13 17.33
N GLU A 249 -14.57 -0.31 16.35
CA GLU A 249 -14.39 -1.61 15.71
C GLU A 249 -13.06 -1.66 14.95
N ARG A 250 -12.71 -0.59 14.21
CA ARG A 250 -11.44 -0.50 13.47
C ARG A 250 -10.20 -0.56 14.35
N SER A 251 -10.28 -0.30 15.66
CA SER A 251 -9.11 -0.30 16.55
C SER A 251 -8.87 -1.63 17.25
N LYS A 252 -9.77 -2.61 17.09
CA LYS A 252 -9.68 -3.90 17.77
C LYS A 252 -8.48 -4.71 17.28
N GLN A 253 -7.95 -5.56 18.16
CA GLN A 253 -6.94 -6.53 17.80
C GLN A 253 -7.51 -7.59 16.86
N LEU A 254 -6.62 -8.19 16.07
CA LEU A 254 -6.98 -9.17 15.06
C LEU A 254 -6.62 -10.57 15.54
N TYR A 255 -7.60 -11.47 15.51
CA TYR A 255 -7.50 -12.84 16.01
C TYR A 255 -7.57 -13.86 14.86
N TYR A 256 -7.03 -13.53 13.69
CA TYR A 256 -6.89 -14.49 12.59
C TYR A 256 -5.94 -15.61 13.01
N THR A 257 -6.38 -16.84 12.85
CA THR A 257 -5.54 -18.04 13.07
C THR A 257 -4.87 -18.47 11.78
N ALA A 258 -3.87 -19.34 11.86
CA ALA A 258 -3.28 -20.00 10.70
C ALA A 258 -4.32 -20.61 9.77
N GLU A 259 -5.34 -21.28 10.33
CA GLU A 259 -6.42 -21.91 9.55
C GLU A 259 -7.15 -20.89 8.67
N HIS A 260 -7.45 -19.69 9.17
CA HIS A 260 -8.12 -18.66 8.39
C HIS A 260 -7.31 -18.27 7.15
N ILE A 261 -6.00 -18.10 7.29
CA ILE A 261 -5.11 -17.76 6.17
C ILE A 261 -5.01 -18.95 5.20
N MET A 262 -4.87 -20.17 5.72
CA MET A 262 -4.72 -21.37 4.91
C MET A 262 -5.97 -21.69 4.07
N ARG A 263 -7.16 -21.26 4.48
CA ARG A 263 -8.40 -21.45 3.71
C ARG A 263 -8.40 -20.75 2.35
N VAL A 264 -7.65 -19.66 2.20
CA VAL A 264 -7.57 -18.89 0.93
C VAL A 264 -6.18 -18.98 0.28
N TRP A 265 -5.27 -19.75 0.88
CA TRP A 265 -3.87 -19.78 0.47
C TRP A 265 -3.67 -20.29 -0.97
N ASP A 266 -4.31 -21.41 -1.30
CA ASP A 266 -4.13 -22.02 -2.62
C ASP A 266 -4.79 -21.15 -3.71
N ASP A 267 -5.94 -20.51 -3.41
CA ASP A 267 -6.58 -19.55 -4.31
C ASP A 267 -5.71 -18.31 -4.56
N MET A 268 -5.08 -17.78 -3.51
CA MET A 268 -4.13 -16.67 -3.60
C MET A 268 -2.97 -17.01 -4.55
N LEU A 269 -2.34 -18.17 -4.34
CA LEU A 269 -1.21 -18.60 -5.14
C LEU A 269 -1.61 -18.91 -6.61
N ALA A 270 -2.77 -19.51 -6.83
CA ALA A 270 -3.30 -19.75 -8.17
C ALA A 270 -3.61 -18.44 -8.91
N ALA A 271 -4.18 -17.44 -8.22
CA ALA A 271 -4.48 -16.15 -8.81
C ALA A 271 -3.21 -15.37 -9.18
N ARG A 272 -2.16 -15.47 -8.35
CA ARG A 272 -0.84 -14.95 -8.69
C ARG A 272 -0.27 -15.60 -9.94
N ASP A 273 -0.30 -16.93 -10.03
CA ASP A 273 0.25 -17.65 -11.19
C ASP A 273 -0.48 -17.30 -12.49
N LYS A 274 -1.79 -17.03 -12.41
CA LYS A 274 -2.56 -16.56 -13.55
C LYS A 274 -2.21 -15.12 -13.98
N CYS A 275 -1.69 -14.31 -13.06
CA CYS A 275 -1.27 -12.94 -13.35
C CYS A 275 0.13 -12.89 -14.01
N LEU A 276 1.03 -13.77 -13.60
CA LEU A 276 2.39 -13.91 -14.16
C LEU A 276 2.36 -14.36 -15.63
#